data_AF-A0A813IFW2-F1
#
_entry.id   AF-A0A813IFW2-F1
#
_cell.length_a   1.000
_cell.length_b   1.000
_cell.length_c   1.000
_cell.angle_alpha   90.00
_cell.angle_beta   90.00
_cell.angle_gamma   90.00
#
_symmetry.space_group_name_H-M   'P 1'
#
loop_
_entity.id
_entity.type
_entity.pdbx_description
1 polymer ?
#
loop_
_entity_poly.entity_id
_entity_poly.type
_entity_poly.pdbx_seq_one_letter_code
_entity_poly.pdbx_strand_id
1 'polypeptide(L)'
;AMTEFKKTGQLAASNQDLWTARLDFASACATEKNQQDTMRSWDQKYQYTLDPHTACGVSACDQLRYKLGWAQLPRHAMVVLGTAHPGKFGEAVQAALKRPVVLPPALAAVEHAPTRFQVVPCTTQSVRNTIERTVLRRQYPAPCDCLSGVRRLLCG
;
A
#
# COMPACT_ATOMS: atom_id res chain seq x y z
N ALA A 1 -22.29 -20.50 5.41
CA ALA A 1 -21.71 -19.16 5.26
C ALA A 1 -20.82 -19.05 4.01
N MET A 2 -19.53 -19.40 4.05
CA MET A 2 -18.61 -19.13 2.91
C MET A 2 -18.93 -19.87 1.61
N THR A 3 -19.47 -21.09 1.69
CA THR A 3 -19.91 -21.85 0.50
C THR A 3 -21.04 -21.14 -0.25
N GLU A 4 -21.92 -20.46 0.46
CA GLU A 4 -23.05 -19.71 -0.12
C GLU A 4 -22.57 -18.38 -0.69
N PHE A 5 -21.71 -17.66 0.04
CA PHE A 5 -21.07 -16.44 -0.47
C PHE A 5 -20.34 -16.68 -1.79
N LYS A 6 -19.64 -17.82 -1.94
CA LYS A 6 -19.01 -18.19 -3.21
C LYS A 6 -20.00 -18.34 -4.37
N LYS A 7 -21.26 -18.70 -4.09
CA LYS A 7 -22.30 -18.88 -5.10
C LYS A 7 -23.06 -17.59 -5.40
N THR A 8 -23.32 -16.76 -4.38
CA THR A 8 -24.24 -15.61 -4.48
C THR A 8 -23.54 -14.26 -4.50
N GLY A 9 -22.27 -14.20 -4.09
CA GLY A 9 -21.55 -12.94 -3.84
C GLY A 9 -22.07 -12.17 -2.62
N GLN A 10 -22.94 -12.77 -1.81
CA GLN A 10 -23.55 -12.13 -0.65
C GLN A 10 -23.41 -12.98 0.60
N LEU A 11 -23.13 -12.33 1.72
CA LEU A 11 -23.05 -12.95 3.03
C LEU A 11 -23.96 -12.16 3.97
N ALA A 12 -25.03 -12.77 4.44
CA ALA A 12 -25.89 -12.19 5.47
C ALA A 12 -25.36 -12.59 6.86
N ALA A 13 -25.26 -11.62 7.75
CA ALA A 13 -25.01 -11.84 9.17
C ALA A 13 -26.35 -11.77 9.92
N SER A 14 -26.50 -12.55 11.01
CA SER A 14 -27.71 -12.46 11.83
C SER A 14 -27.78 -11.11 12.54
N ASN A 15 -28.98 -10.69 12.94
CA ASN A 15 -29.12 -9.47 13.75
C ASN A 15 -28.32 -9.55 15.07
N GLN A 16 -28.18 -10.75 15.64
CA GLN A 16 -27.39 -10.97 16.85
C GLN A 16 -25.88 -10.77 16.59
N ASP A 17 -25.36 -11.29 15.48
CA ASP A 17 -23.95 -11.09 15.11
C ASP A 17 -23.66 -9.61 14.82
N LEU A 18 -24.56 -8.94 14.09
CA LEU A 18 -24.44 -7.52 13.80
C LEU A 18 -24.52 -6.67 15.06
N TRP A 19 -25.38 -7.03 16.02
CA TRP A 19 -25.46 -6.33 17.30
C TRP A 19 -24.17 -6.51 18.10
N THR A 20 -23.65 -7.74 18.18
CA THR A 20 -22.40 -8.05 18.86
C THR A 20 -21.23 -7.28 18.26
N ALA A 21 -21.08 -7.27 16.94
CA ALA A 21 -20.02 -6.54 16.25
C ALA A 21 -20.10 -5.01 16.50
N ARG A 22 -21.30 -4.44 16.64
CA ARG A 22 -21.48 -3.00 16.90
C ARG A 22 -21.10 -2.58 18.33
N LEU A 23 -20.91 -3.53 19.25
CA LEU A 23 -20.38 -3.23 20.58
C LEU A 23 -18.90 -2.85 20.51
N ASP A 24 -18.15 -3.50 19.63
CA ASP A 24 -16.69 -3.35 19.53
C ASP A 24 -16.26 -2.47 18.35
N PHE A 25 -17.04 -2.45 17.27
CA PHE A 25 -16.65 -1.83 16.01
C PHE A 25 -17.62 -0.73 15.57
N ALA A 26 -17.05 0.40 15.19
CA ALA A 26 -17.71 1.45 14.42
C ALA A 26 -17.01 1.62 13.07
N SER A 27 -17.76 2.09 12.07
CA SER A 27 -17.21 2.37 10.74
C SER A 27 -17.74 3.67 10.18
N ALA A 28 -16.92 4.31 9.34
CA ALA A 28 -17.29 5.47 8.55
C ALA A 28 -16.62 5.35 7.17
N CYS A 29 -17.11 6.11 6.22
CA CYS A 29 -16.59 6.15 4.85
C CYS A 29 -15.99 7.53 4.58
N ALA A 30 -14.87 7.57 3.86
CA ALA A 30 -14.26 8.81 3.39
C ALA A 30 -14.14 8.77 1.87
N THR A 31 -14.89 9.63 1.19
CA THR A 31 -14.76 9.85 -0.25
C THR A 31 -13.40 10.45 -0.59
N GLU A 32 -13.01 10.44 -1.86
CA GLU A 32 -11.80 11.13 -2.33
C GLU A 32 -11.81 12.61 -1.94
N LYS A 33 -12.97 13.28 -2.04
CA LYS A 33 -13.12 14.66 -1.57
C LYS A 33 -12.82 14.78 -0.08
N ASN A 34 -13.36 13.89 0.76
CA ASN A 34 -13.07 13.92 2.19
C ASN A 34 -11.57 13.71 2.47
N GLN A 35 -10.92 12.79 1.77
CA GLN A 35 -9.49 12.54 1.92
C GLN A 35 -8.67 13.78 1.51
N GLN A 36 -9.01 14.44 0.40
CA GLN A 36 -8.34 15.67 -0.03
C GLN A 36 -8.53 16.84 0.95
N ASP A 37 -9.76 17.04 1.44
CA ASP A 37 -10.07 18.06 2.45
C ASP A 37 -9.29 17.80 3.75
N THR A 38 -9.23 16.55 4.19
CA THR A 38 -8.45 16.14 5.37
C THR A 38 -6.95 16.35 5.17
N MET A 39 -6.39 15.98 4.01
CA MET A 39 -4.98 16.24 3.71
C MET A 39 -4.68 17.74 3.77
N ARG A 40 -5.52 18.59 3.15
CA ARG A 40 -5.35 20.05 3.18
C ARG A 40 -5.42 20.62 4.58
N SER A 41 -6.42 20.21 5.37
CA SER A 41 -6.61 20.76 6.72
C SER A 41 -5.48 20.37 7.66
N TRP A 42 -4.96 19.14 7.55
CA TRP A 42 -3.83 18.68 8.34
C TRP A 42 -2.52 19.34 7.95
N ASP A 43 -2.27 19.52 6.65
CA ASP A 43 -1.10 20.24 6.17
C ASP A 43 -1.10 21.68 6.68
N GLN A 44 -2.24 22.37 6.58
CA GLN A 44 -2.38 23.74 7.04
C GLN A 44 -2.22 23.87 8.57
N LYS A 45 -2.91 23.00 9.32
CA LYS A 45 -3.00 23.11 10.79
C LYS A 45 -1.78 22.57 11.52
N TYR A 46 -1.20 21.49 11.01
CA TYR A 46 -0.15 20.74 11.71
C TYR A 46 1.16 20.66 10.94
N GLN A 47 1.22 21.18 9.70
CA GLN A 47 2.38 21.03 8.81
C GLN A 47 2.76 19.55 8.63
N TYR A 48 1.75 18.67 8.66
CA TYR A 48 1.92 17.22 8.55
C TYR A 48 1.19 16.70 7.30
N THR A 49 1.97 16.25 6.33
CA THR A 49 1.45 15.73 5.07
C THR A 49 1.02 14.26 5.23
N LEU A 50 -0.28 14.01 5.05
CA LEU A 50 -0.86 12.66 5.08
C LEU A 50 -0.80 11.99 3.70
N ASP A 51 -0.67 10.67 3.69
CA ASP A 51 -1.04 9.86 2.53
C ASP A 51 -2.58 9.66 2.49
N PRO A 52 -3.18 9.33 1.33
CA PRO A 52 -4.64 9.18 1.21
C PRO A 52 -5.26 8.13 2.15
N HIS A 53 -4.55 7.04 2.46
CA HIS A 53 -5.02 5.99 3.36
C HIS A 53 -5.06 6.48 4.81
N THR A 54 -4.01 7.18 5.24
CA THR A 54 -4.02 7.81 6.57
C THR A 54 -5.08 8.89 6.65
N ALA A 55 -5.26 9.71 5.59
CA ALA A 55 -6.31 10.72 5.52
C ALA A 55 -7.73 10.12 5.59
N CYS A 56 -7.94 8.93 5.02
CA CYS A 56 -9.17 8.17 5.17
C CYS A 56 -9.44 7.82 6.65
N GLY A 57 -8.44 7.29 7.36
CA GLY A 57 -8.53 6.96 8.78
C GLY A 57 -8.79 8.19 9.67
N VAL A 58 -8.10 9.30 9.41
CA VAL A 58 -8.32 10.58 10.10
C VAL A 58 -9.74 11.10 9.85
N SER A 59 -10.20 11.12 8.60
CA SER A 59 -11.55 11.53 8.22
C SER A 59 -12.61 10.67 8.93
N ALA A 60 -12.44 9.34 8.94
CA ALA A 60 -13.34 8.44 9.63
C ALA A 60 -13.39 8.70 11.15
N CYS A 61 -12.22 8.93 11.78
CA CYS A 61 -12.14 9.28 13.19
C CYS A 61 -12.87 10.58 13.50
N ASP A 62 -12.70 11.63 12.68
CA ASP A 62 -13.37 12.90 12.89
C ASP A 62 -14.89 12.79 12.71
N GLN A 63 -15.37 12.00 11.73
CA GLN A 63 -16.80 11.73 11.55
C GLN A 63 -17.42 10.99 12.76
N LEU A 64 -16.71 9.98 13.29
CA LEU A 64 -17.19 9.16 14.41
C LEU A 64 -17.06 9.88 15.75
N ARG A 65 -16.03 10.72 15.92
CA ARG A 65 -15.77 11.46 17.16
C ARG A 65 -16.98 12.26 17.62
N TYR A 66 -17.70 12.90 16.69
CA TYR A 66 -18.93 13.62 17.00
C TYR A 66 -20.12 12.68 17.16
N LYS A 67 -20.31 11.72 16.24
CA LYS A 67 -21.46 10.80 16.24
C LYS A 67 -21.55 9.92 17.48
N LEU A 68 -20.41 9.51 18.03
CA LEU A 68 -20.32 8.60 19.17
C LEU A 68 -20.04 9.34 20.49
N GLY A 69 -20.06 10.68 20.48
CA GLY A 69 -19.85 11.48 21.69
C GLY A 69 -18.42 11.41 22.26
N TRP A 70 -17.46 10.82 21.55
CA TRP A 70 -16.08 10.67 22.02
C TRP A 70 -15.39 12.00 22.31
N ALA A 71 -15.82 13.09 21.66
CA ALA A 71 -15.35 14.44 21.97
C ALA A 71 -15.61 14.88 23.41
N GLN A 72 -16.62 14.30 24.07
CA GLN A 72 -17.03 14.64 25.43
C GLN A 72 -16.39 13.73 26.49
N LEU A 73 -15.74 12.64 26.06
CA LEU A 73 -15.13 11.69 26.98
C LEU A 73 -13.81 12.24 27.54
N PRO A 74 -13.68 12.37 28.87
CA PRO A 74 -12.43 12.84 29.47
C PRO A 74 -11.32 11.84 29.18
N ARG A 75 -10.13 12.34 28.77
CA ARG A 75 -8.91 11.56 28.51
C ARG A 75 -9.04 10.53 27.37
N HIS A 76 -9.97 10.71 26.44
CA HIS A 76 -10.08 9.85 25.26
C HIS A 76 -9.06 10.26 24.19
N ALA A 77 -8.09 9.38 23.90
CA ALA A 77 -7.08 9.59 22.87
C ALA A 77 -7.37 8.73 21.63
N MET A 78 -7.33 9.34 20.45
CA MET A 78 -7.49 8.64 19.17
C MET A 78 -6.13 8.38 18.55
N VAL A 79 -5.90 7.13 18.15
CA VAL A 79 -4.71 6.73 17.38
C VAL A 79 -5.15 6.35 15.98
N VAL A 80 -4.59 7.02 14.98
CA VAL A 80 -4.77 6.66 13.56
C VAL A 80 -3.50 6.00 13.07
N LEU A 81 -3.63 4.81 12.50
CA LEU A 81 -2.51 4.07 11.94
C LEU A 81 -2.10 4.69 10.60
N GLY A 82 -0.86 5.20 10.53
CA GLY A 82 -0.26 5.65 9.29
C GLY A 82 0.19 4.46 8.44
N THR A 83 -0.64 4.01 7.50
CA THR A 83 -0.40 2.76 6.76
C THR A 83 0.55 2.90 5.57
N ALA A 84 0.83 4.12 5.12
CA ALA A 84 1.80 4.39 4.07
C ALA A 84 2.53 5.73 4.24
N HIS A 85 3.70 5.84 3.61
CA HIS A 85 4.39 7.10 3.44
C HIS A 85 3.76 7.89 2.27
N PRO A 86 3.59 9.23 2.35
CA PRO A 86 2.98 10.04 1.29
C PRO A 86 3.65 9.87 -0.08
N GLY A 87 4.97 9.61 -0.08
CA GLY A 87 5.76 9.36 -1.29
C GLY A 87 5.32 8.15 -2.12
N LYS A 88 4.57 7.20 -1.54
CA LYS A 88 3.97 6.09 -2.31
C LYS A 88 2.81 6.53 -3.20
N PHE A 89 2.20 7.68 -2.90
CA PHE A 89 1.00 8.18 -3.55
C PHE A 89 1.17 9.66 -3.94
N GLY A 90 2.32 9.98 -4.55
CA GLY A 90 2.72 11.36 -4.86
C GLY A 90 1.68 12.14 -5.67
N GLU A 91 1.04 11.52 -6.66
CA GLU A 91 -0.01 12.15 -7.47
C GLU A 91 -1.23 12.58 -6.65
N ALA A 92 -1.70 11.72 -5.74
CA ALA A 92 -2.84 12.03 -4.87
C ALA A 92 -2.52 13.18 -3.91
N VAL A 93 -1.31 13.19 -3.35
CA VAL A 93 -0.84 14.27 -2.47
C VAL A 93 -0.68 15.58 -3.24
N GLN A 94 -0.09 15.54 -4.44
CA GLN A 94 0.05 16.71 -5.31
C GLN A 94 -1.30 17.28 -5.74
N ALA A 95 -2.28 16.41 -6.05
CA ALA A 95 -3.63 16.83 -6.38
C ALA A 95 -4.30 17.59 -5.22
N ALA A 96 -4.08 17.14 -3.98
CA ALA A 96 -4.66 17.73 -2.78
C ALA A 96 -3.96 19.02 -2.32
N LEU A 97 -2.62 19.00 -2.26
CA LEU A 97 -1.78 20.06 -1.68
C LEU A 97 -1.18 21.03 -2.69
N LYS A 98 -1.32 20.74 -4.00
CA LYS A 98 -0.76 21.54 -5.10
C LYS A 98 0.77 21.70 -5.08
N ARG A 99 1.46 20.76 -4.41
CA ARG A 99 2.91 20.64 -4.36
C ARG A 99 3.33 19.16 -4.30
N PRO A 100 4.50 18.79 -4.85
CA PRO A 100 4.97 17.42 -4.77
C PRO A 100 5.35 17.03 -3.33
N VAL A 101 5.40 15.72 -3.07
CA VAL A 101 5.96 15.17 -1.83
C VAL A 101 7.48 15.29 -1.87
N VAL A 102 8.08 15.82 -0.80
CA VAL A 102 9.53 15.79 -0.63
C VAL A 102 9.92 14.39 -0.16
N LEU A 103 10.64 13.65 -1.01
CA LEU A 103 11.11 12.31 -0.68
C LEU A 103 12.43 12.37 0.12
N PRO A 104 12.61 11.48 1.10
CA PRO A 104 13.92 11.22 1.68
C PRO A 104 14.94 10.83 0.58
N PRO A 105 16.23 11.21 0.71
CA PRO A 105 17.24 10.96 -0.32
C PRO A 105 17.33 9.50 -0.79
N ALA A 106 17.19 8.55 0.14
CA ALA A 106 17.21 7.12 -0.18
C ALA A 106 16.05 6.68 -1.09
N LEU A 107 14.87 7.29 -0.96
CA LEU A 107 13.71 7.00 -1.80
C LEU A 107 13.79 7.73 -3.14
N ALA A 108 14.26 8.99 -3.13
CA ALA A 108 14.50 9.76 -4.35
C ALA A 108 15.50 9.05 -5.29
N ALA A 109 16.53 8.40 -4.74
CA ALA A 109 17.51 7.66 -5.53
C ALA A 109 16.92 6.45 -6.29
N VAL A 110 15.81 5.88 -5.81
CA VAL A 110 15.19 4.69 -6.44
C VAL A 110 14.37 5.06 -7.68
N GLU A 111 13.87 6.29 -7.78
CA GLU A 111 12.99 6.73 -8.87
C GLU A 111 13.64 6.62 -10.25
N HIS A 112 14.96 6.80 -10.34
CA HIS A 112 15.73 6.72 -11.58
C HIS A 112 16.66 5.51 -11.66
N ALA A 113 16.57 4.59 -10.70
CA ALA A 113 17.41 3.40 -10.70
C ALA A 113 17.01 2.44 -11.85
N PRO A 114 17.97 1.72 -12.46
CA PRO A 114 17.65 0.76 -13.50
C PRO A 114 16.80 -0.39 -12.94
N THR A 115 15.61 -0.57 -13.50
CA THR A 115 14.70 -1.65 -13.09
C THR A 115 15.13 -2.97 -13.73
N ARG A 116 15.42 -3.99 -12.91
CA ARG A 116 15.67 -5.35 -13.37
C ARG A 116 14.38 -6.15 -13.36
N PHE A 117 13.78 -6.34 -14.53
CA PHE A 117 12.58 -7.16 -14.71
C PHE A 117 12.64 -7.94 -16.02
N GLN A 118 11.74 -8.91 -16.17
CA GLN A 118 11.54 -9.65 -17.41
C GLN A 118 10.05 -9.65 -17.74
N VAL A 119 9.72 -9.23 -18.96
CA VAL A 119 8.35 -9.34 -19.49
C VAL A 119 8.08 -10.77 -19.92
N VAL A 120 6.93 -11.32 -19.53
CA VAL A 120 6.50 -12.68 -19.88
C VAL A 120 5.05 -12.66 -20.38
N PRO A 121 4.63 -13.57 -21.28
CA PRO A 121 3.23 -13.69 -21.67
C PRO A 121 2.31 -13.96 -20.47
N CYS A 122 1.09 -13.45 -20.52
CA CYS A 122 0.07 -13.60 -19.46
C CYS A 122 -0.54 -15.02 -19.46
N THR A 123 0.28 -16.05 -19.25
CA THR A 123 -0.16 -17.43 -19.13
C THR A 123 0.49 -18.11 -17.93
N THR A 124 -0.24 -19.02 -17.29
CA THR A 124 0.29 -19.82 -16.17
C THR A 124 1.56 -20.57 -16.56
N GLN A 125 1.64 -21.08 -17.79
CA GLN A 125 2.80 -21.82 -18.27
C GLN A 125 4.03 -20.93 -18.44
N SER A 126 3.86 -19.73 -19.00
CA SER A 126 4.98 -18.78 -19.16
C SER A 126 5.54 -18.32 -17.82
N VAL A 127 4.67 -18.08 -16.83
CA VAL A 127 5.10 -17.74 -15.46
C VAL A 127 5.83 -18.91 -14.81
N ARG A 128 5.28 -20.13 -14.89
CA ARG A 128 5.92 -21.36 -14.37
C ARG A 128 7.31 -21.56 -14.95
N ASN A 129 7.43 -21.57 -16.28
CA ASN A 129 8.70 -21.76 -16.98
C ASN A 129 9.75 -20.70 -16.58
N THR A 130 9.31 -19.45 -16.38
CA THR A 130 10.20 -18.36 -15.98
C THR A 130 10.71 -18.55 -14.55
N ILE A 131 9.85 -18.99 -13.63
CA ILE A 131 10.23 -19.31 -12.25
C ILE A 131 11.25 -20.46 -12.25
N GLU A 132 10.93 -21.58 -12.91
CA GLU A 132 11.80 -22.76 -12.99
C GLU A 132 13.18 -22.39 -13.55
N ARG A 133 13.22 -21.69 -14.69
CA ARG A 133 14.47 -21.23 -15.30
C ARG A 133 15.27 -20.31 -14.38
N THR A 134 14.61 -19.41 -13.66
CA THR A 134 15.27 -18.44 -12.77
C THR A 134 15.85 -19.12 -11.52
N VAL A 135 15.13 -20.09 -10.95
CA VAL A 135 15.59 -20.87 -9.78
C VAL A 135 16.77 -21.75 -10.18
N LEU A 136 16.67 -22.48 -11.29
CA LEU A 136 17.75 -23.34 -11.79
C LEU A 136 19.04 -22.54 -12.07
N ARG A 137 18.93 -21.36 -12.70
CA ARG A 137 20.09 -20.48 -12.94
C ARG A 137 20.76 -19.99 -11.65
N ARG A 138 20.00 -19.82 -10.56
CA ARG A 138 20.55 -19.41 -9.25
C ARG A 138 21.27 -20.56 -8.54
N GLN A 139 20.73 -21.78 -8.65
CA GLN A 139 21.30 -22.98 -8.01
C GLN A 139 22.53 -23.51 -8.76
N TYR A 140 22.49 -23.45 -10.08
CA TYR A 140 23.57 -23.87 -10.96
C TYR A 140 23.99 -22.67 -11.83
N PRO A 141 24.71 -21.69 -11.24
CA PRO A 141 25.25 -20.60 -12.03
C PRO A 141 26.13 -21.19 -13.13
N ALA A 142 25.89 -20.81 -14.38
CA ALA A 142 26.78 -21.14 -15.47
C ALA A 142 28.22 -20.70 -15.08
N PRO A 143 29.26 -21.44 -15.50
CA PRO A 143 30.63 -21.04 -15.26
C PRO A 143 30.82 -19.59 -15.72
N CYS A 144 31.35 -18.77 -14.81
CA CYS A 144 31.48 -17.35 -15.00
C CYS A 144 32.37 -17.07 -16.23
N ASP A 145 31.83 -16.38 -17.24
CA ASP A 145 32.57 -16.01 -18.47
C ASP A 145 33.76 -15.07 -18.22
N CYS A 146 34.00 -14.65 -16.97
CA CYS A 146 35.19 -13.89 -16.59
C CYS A 146 36.51 -14.66 -16.81
N LEU A 147 36.47 -15.99 -17.01
CA LEU A 147 37.66 -16.79 -17.34
C LEU A 147 37.82 -17.09 -18.85
N SER A 148 36.89 -16.63 -19.71
CA SER A 148 37.00 -16.81 -21.17
C SER A 148 38.18 -16.02 -21.77
N GLY A 149 38.59 -14.93 -21.14
CA GLY A 149 39.77 -14.14 -21.52
C GLY A 149 41.11 -14.80 -21.18
N VAL A 150 41.17 -15.63 -20.13
CA VAL A 150 42.43 -16.28 -19.70
C VAL A 150 42.70 -17.56 -20.50
N ARG A 151 41.66 -18.28 -20.95
CA ARG A 151 41.82 -19.50 -21.77
C ARG A 151 42.35 -19.27 -23.19
N ARG A 152 42.33 -18.03 -23.73
CA ARG A 152 42.91 -17.72 -25.04
C ARG A 152 44.44 -17.54 -25.04
N LEU A 153 45.08 -17.44 -23.87
CA LEU A 153 46.52 -17.20 -23.74
C LEU A 153 47.36 -18.47 -23.52
N LEU A 154 46.74 -19.63 -23.32
CA LEU A 154 47.42 -20.91 -23.06
C LEU A 154 47.26 -21.95 -24.18
N CYS A 155 46.60 -21.58 -25.28
CA CYS A 155 46.46 -22.42 -26.48
C CYS A 155 46.91 -21.68 -27.76
N GLY A 156 47.86 -20.75 -27.62
CA GLY A 156 48.62 -20.15 -28.72
C GLY A 156 50.10 -20.44 -28.51
#